data_AF-H1PVP2-F1
#
_entry.id   AF-H1PVP2-F1
#
_cell.length_a   1.000
_cell.length_b   1.000
_cell.length_c   1.000
_cell.angle_alpha   90.00
_cell.angle_beta   90.00
_cell.angle_gamma   90.00
#
_symmetry.space_group_name_H-M   'P 1'
#
loop_
_entity.id
_entity.type
_entity.pdbx_description
1 polymer ?
#
loop_
_entity_poly.entity_id
_entity_poly.type
_entity_poly.pdbx_seq_one_letter_code
_entity_poly.pdbx_strand_id
1 'polypeptide(L)' 'MKRKQSNRNIAKENTELYNKIEKKRKELNLTFTEMALKTKVPISTLTSAFYSLKAGKNITTGTMRMIDEALGVSFFFKK' A
#
# COMPACT_ATOMS: atom_id res chain seq x y z
N MET A 1 5.65 20.62 24.57
CA MET A 1 4.72 19.67 23.91
C MET A 1 4.86 19.79 22.39
N LYS A 2 5.64 18.92 21.72
CA LYS A 2 5.78 18.90 20.25
C LYS A 2 5.65 17.46 19.72
N ARG A 3 4.43 16.91 19.71
CA ARG A 3 4.13 15.58 19.13
C ARG A 3 3.15 15.60 17.95
N LYS A 4 2.57 16.77 17.61
CA LYS A 4 1.53 16.87 16.55
C LYS A 4 2.07 17.02 15.12
N GLN A 5 3.33 17.44 14.93
CA GLN A 5 3.88 17.68 13.58
C GLN A 5 4.32 16.39 12.86
N SER A 6 4.90 15.42 13.57
CA SER A 6 5.37 14.16 12.95
C SER A 6 4.26 13.35 12.28
N ASN A 7 3.03 13.35 12.83
CA ASN A 7 1.93 12.58 12.25
C ASN A 7 1.38 13.18 10.95
N ARG A 8 1.46 14.51 10.76
CA ARG A 8 1.04 15.15 9.50
C ARG A 8 1.99 14.81 8.35
N ASN A 9 3.29 14.68 8.63
CA ASN A 9 4.26 14.30 7.61
C ASN A 9 4.08 12.83 7.21
N ILE A 10 3.86 11.93 8.16
CA ILE A 10 3.62 10.49 7.88
C ILE A 10 2.37 10.28 7.03
N ALA A 11 1.27 10.99 7.34
CA ALA A 11 0.04 10.87 6.55
C ALA A 11 0.24 11.33 5.09
N LYS A 12 1.03 12.40 4.87
CA LYS A 12 1.39 12.87 3.52
C LYS A 12 2.26 11.86 2.79
N GLU A 13 3.30 11.35 3.45
CA GLU A 13 4.19 10.33 2.88
C GLU A 13 3.42 9.05 2.48
N ASN A 14 2.51 8.58 3.33
CA ASN A 14 1.66 7.42 3.04
C ASN A 14 0.70 7.69 1.86
N THR A 15 0.16 8.90 1.75
CA THR A 15 -0.72 9.28 0.62
C THR A 15 0.07 9.36 -0.69
N GLU A 16 1.27 9.93 -0.66
CA GLU A 16 2.16 9.94 -1.83
C GLU A 16 2.58 8.53 -2.24
N LEU A 17 2.86 7.67 -1.27
CA LEU A 17 3.20 6.28 -1.50
C LEU A 17 2.02 5.51 -2.10
N TYR A 18 0.81 5.73 -1.61
CA TYR A 18 -0.42 5.22 -2.22
C TYR A 18 -0.53 5.65 -3.70
N ASN A 19 -0.30 6.93 -4.01
CA ASN A 19 -0.38 7.41 -5.39
C ASN A 19 0.65 6.73 -6.30
N LYS A 20 1.87 6.50 -5.82
CA LYS A 20 2.91 5.75 -6.55
C LYS A 20 2.50 4.31 -6.80
N ILE A 21 1.98 3.63 -5.77
CA ILE A 21 1.48 2.26 -5.84
C ILE A 21 0.30 2.16 -6.82
N GLU A 22 -0.67 3.08 -6.73
CA GLU A 22 -1.84 3.11 -7.62
C GLU A 22 -1.43 3.34 -9.07
N LYS A 23 -0.51 4.28 -9.31
CA LYS A 23 0.05 4.51 -10.65
C LYS A 23 0.70 3.23 -11.18
N LYS A 24 1.52 2.56 -10.36
CA LYS A 24 2.20 1.34 -10.80
C LYS A 24 1.25 0.18 -11.06
N ARG A 25 0.22 0.02 -10.22
CA ARG A 25 -0.86 -0.95 -10.46
C ARG A 25 -1.52 -0.72 -11.83
N LYS A 26 -1.81 0.54 -12.17
CA LYS A 26 -2.38 0.92 -13.48
C LYS A 26 -1.40 0.67 -14.62
N GLU A 27 -0.12 1.01 -14.48
CA GLU A 27 0.92 0.70 -15.47
C GLU A 27 1.04 -0.81 -15.75
N LEU A 28 0.87 -1.63 -14.72
CA LEU A 28 0.93 -3.09 -14.82
C LEU A 28 -0.41 -3.71 -15.27
N ASN A 29 -1.46 -2.90 -15.49
CA ASN A 29 -2.83 -3.36 -15.77
C ASN A 29 -3.37 -4.39 -14.77
N LEU A 30 -2.90 -4.35 -13.51
CA LEU A 30 -3.29 -5.32 -12.49
C LEU A 30 -4.62 -4.94 -11.83
N THR A 31 -5.56 -5.88 -11.84
CA THR A 31 -6.80 -5.80 -11.08
C THR A 31 -6.59 -6.26 -9.62
N PHE A 32 -7.46 -5.82 -8.71
CA PHE A 32 -7.44 -6.31 -7.33
C PHE A 32 -7.66 -7.83 -7.25
N THR A 33 -8.42 -8.38 -8.19
CA THR A 33 -8.68 -9.81 -8.31
C THR A 33 -7.41 -10.58 -8.65
N GLU A 34 -6.66 -10.14 -9.66
CA GLU A 34 -5.39 -10.80 -10.05
C GLU A 34 -4.34 -10.72 -8.93
N MET A 35 -4.24 -9.56 -8.29
CA MET A 35 -3.35 -9.35 -7.14
C MET A 35 -3.69 -10.28 -5.97
N ALA A 36 -4.99 -10.45 -5.68
CA ALA A 36 -5.48 -11.36 -4.65
C ALA A 36 -5.20 -12.82 -5.00
N LEU A 37 -5.44 -13.23 -6.24
CA LEU A 37 -5.14 -14.59 -6.73
C LEU A 37 -3.65 -14.91 -6.60
N LYS A 38 -2.78 -13.97 -6.98
CA LYS A 38 -1.33 -14.13 -6.91
C LYS A 38 -0.81 -14.33 -5.48
N THR A 39 -1.36 -13.58 -4.53
CA THR A 39 -0.95 -13.62 -3.12
C THR A 39 -1.73 -14.63 -2.28
N LYS A 40 -2.77 -15.26 -2.85
CA LYS A 40 -3.75 -16.11 -2.14
C LYS A 40 -4.41 -15.40 -0.95
N VAL A 41 -4.52 -14.07 -1.03
CA VAL A 41 -5.15 -13.23 0.00
C VAL A 41 -6.55 -12.86 -0.47
N PRO A 42 -7.56 -12.77 0.42
CA PRO A 42 -8.88 -12.25 0.07
C PRO A 42 -8.81 -10.84 -0.54
N ILE A 43 -9.59 -10.61 -1.60
CA ILE A 43 -9.69 -9.29 -2.26
C ILE A 43 -10.07 -8.19 -1.27
N SER A 44 -10.95 -8.50 -0.30
CA SER A 44 -11.36 -7.55 0.75
C SER A 44 -10.20 -7.09 1.64
N THR A 45 -9.27 -8.00 1.98
CA THR A 45 -8.08 -7.68 2.76
C THR A 45 -7.13 -6.79 1.95
N LEU A 46 -6.92 -7.12 0.67
CA LEU A 46 -6.01 -6.38 -0.20
C LEU A 46 -6.54 -4.99 -0.53
N THR A 47 -7.84 -4.86 -0.79
CA THR A 47 -8.49 -3.55 -0.98
C THR A 47 -8.47 -2.71 0.31
N SER A 48 -8.76 -3.31 1.47
CA SER A 48 -8.67 -2.62 2.77
C SER A 48 -7.27 -2.09 3.06
N ALA A 49 -6.23 -2.86 2.72
CA ALA A 49 -4.84 -2.44 2.82
C ALA A 49 -4.54 -1.21 1.97
N PHE A 50 -4.96 -1.21 0.70
CA PHE A 50 -4.81 -0.06 -0.20
C PHE A 50 -5.57 1.17 0.29
N TYR A 51 -6.81 1.00 0.76
CA TYR A 51 -7.60 2.12 1.29
C TYR A 51 -7.05 2.67 2.60
N SER A 52 -6.45 1.82 3.44
CA SER A 52 -5.75 2.26 4.65
C SER A 52 -4.55 3.16 4.33
N LEU A 53 -3.78 2.78 3.30
CA LEU A 53 -2.70 3.58 2.73
C LEU A 53 -3.21 4.92 2.17
N LYS A 54 -4.28 4.88 1.38
CA LYS A 54 -4.94 6.07 0.81
C LYS A 54 -5.40 7.05 1.90
N ALA A 55 -5.90 6.52 3.01
CA ALA A 55 -6.34 7.31 4.16
C ALA A 55 -5.16 7.86 4.99
N GLY A 56 -3.91 7.63 4.59
CA GLY A 56 -2.72 8.04 5.31
C GLY A 56 -2.52 7.31 6.64
N LYS A 57 -3.23 6.20 6.88
CA LYS A 57 -3.10 5.41 8.11
C LYS A 57 -1.78 4.65 8.11
N ASN A 58 -1.23 4.44 9.31
CA ASN A 58 -0.12 3.50 9.46
C ASN A 58 -0.61 2.09 9.13
N ILE A 59 0.09 1.44 8.22
CA ILE A 59 -0.13 0.04 7.86
C ILE A 59 0.98 -0.82 8.47
N THR A 60 0.67 -2.08 8.73
CA THR A 60 1.65 -3.00 9.32
C THR A 60 2.67 -3.47 8.29
N THR A 61 3.83 -3.92 8.75
CA THR A 61 4.88 -4.53 7.92
C THR A 61 4.34 -5.68 7.05
N GLY A 62 3.42 -6.50 7.60
CA GLY A 62 2.75 -7.56 6.83
C GLY A 62 1.89 -7.02 5.69
N THR A 63 1.19 -5.91 5.92
CA THR A 63 0.40 -5.23 4.89
C THR A 63 1.29 -4.67 3.79
N MET A 64 2.42 -4.07 4.15
CA MET A 64 3.41 -3.56 3.20
C MET A 64 3.97 -4.68 2.32
N ARG A 65 4.38 -5.81 2.92
CA ARG A 65 4.91 -6.96 2.18
C ARG A 65 3.86 -7.57 1.25
N MET A 66 2.62 -7.70 1.72
CA MET A 66 1.50 -8.18 0.91
C MET A 66 1.28 -7.32 -0.33
N ILE A 67 1.38 -5.98 -0.22
CA ILE A 67 1.24 -5.07 -1.36
C ILE A 67 2.41 -5.23 -2.34
N ASP A 68 3.65 -5.33 -1.84
CA ASP A 68 4.83 -5.57 -2.67
C ASP A 68 4.71 -6.90 -3.45
N GLU A 69 4.30 -7.99 -2.78
CA GLU A 69 4.10 -9.30 -3.40
C GLU A 69 2.97 -9.30 -4.44
N ALA A 70 1.86 -8.63 -4.11
CA ALA A 70 0.71 -8.46 -4.98
C ALA A 70 1.06 -7.75 -6.29
N LEU A 71 1.80 -6.64 -6.19
CA LEU A 71 2.26 -5.90 -7.36
C LEU A 71 3.46 -6.58 -8.04
N GLY A 72 4.16 -7.49 -7.35
CA GLY A 72 5.40 -8.09 -7.82
C GLY A 72 6.56 -7.10 -7.91
N VAL A 73 6.50 -6.00 -7.15
CA VAL A 73 7.52 -4.94 -7.12
C VAL A 73 7.74 -4.48 -5.68
N SER A 74 8.99 -4.17 -5.35
CA SER A 74 9.37 -3.68 -4.03
C SER A 74 9.19 -2.16 -3.90
N PHE A 75 8.11 -1.71 -3.28
CA PHE A 75 7.92 -0.31 -2.86
C PHE A 75 8.41 -0.07 -1.44
N PHE A 76 8.17 -1.00 -0.53
CA PHE A 76 8.49 -0.84 0.90
C PHE A 76 9.82 -1.48 1.26
N PHE A 77 10.09 -2.67 0.72
CA PHE A 77 11.30 -3.43 1.01
C PHE A 77 12.18 -3.46 -0.23
N LYS A 78 12.91 -2.36 -0.47
CA LYS A 78 13.98 -2.32 -1.47
C LYS A 78 15.00 -3.40 -1.10
N LYS A 79 15.27 -4.32 -2.03
CA LYS A 79 16.34 -5.31 -1.89
C LYS A 79 17.70 -4.64 -2.05
#